data_AF-A0A512JDM6-F1
#
_entry.id   AF-A0A512JDM6-F1
#
_cell.length_a   1.000
_cell.length_b   1.000
_cell.length_c   1.000
_cell.angle_alpha   90.00
_cell.angle_beta   90.00
_cell.angle_gamma   90.00
#
_symmetry.space_group_name_H-M   'P 1'
#
loop_
_entity.id
_entity.type
_entity.pdbx_description
1 polymer ?
#
loop_
_entity_poly.entity_id
_entity_poly.type
_entity_poly.pdbx_seq_one_letter_code
_entity_poly.pdbx_strand_id
1 'polypeptide(L)'
;MSDPINQDIPVVLLWLEEGLEPDAEMFGSGAKDLTHGPEIWPRFDQAFRNAMNTPRTDERLPWIKVGDRIIGPVELRKMYVPNTNEEY
;
A
#
# COMPACT_ATOMS: atom_id res chain seq x y z
N MET A 1 -0.87 0.53 -23.24
CA MET A 1 -0.01 0.25 -22.07
C MET A 1 -0.92 -0.33 -21.01
N SER A 2 -0.66 -1.56 -20.54
CA SER A 2 -1.51 -2.21 -19.54
C SER A 2 -1.18 -1.66 -18.16
N ASP A 3 -2.19 -1.26 -17.39
CA ASP A 3 -2.01 -0.78 -16.02
C ASP A 3 -1.39 -1.91 -15.16
N PRO A 4 -0.19 -1.73 -14.60
CA PRO A 4 0.47 -2.77 -13.79
C PRO A 4 -0.32 -3.08 -12.50
N ILE A 5 -1.22 -2.19 -12.10
CA ILE A 5 -2.15 -2.37 -10.96
C ILE A 5 -3.17 -3.50 -11.22
N ASN A 6 -3.49 -3.80 -12.49
CA ASN A 6 -4.44 -4.83 -12.89
C ASN A 6 -3.78 -6.17 -13.29
N GLN A 7 -2.49 -6.34 -13.01
CA GLN A 7 -1.77 -7.59 -13.30
C GLN A 7 -1.73 -8.49 -12.05
N ASP A 8 -1.77 -9.81 -12.23
CA ASP A 8 -1.54 -10.82 -11.17
C ASP A 8 -0.05 -10.85 -10.77
N ILE A 9 0.51 -9.70 -10.41
CA ILE A 9 1.85 -9.57 -9.88
C ILE A 9 1.80 -9.38 -8.36
N PRO A 10 2.70 -10.04 -7.61
CA PRO A 10 2.83 -9.81 -6.18
C PRO A 10 3.13 -8.34 -5.90
N VAL A 11 2.55 -7.83 -4.82
CA VAL A 11 2.73 -6.46 -4.35
C VAL A 11 3.30 -6.48 -2.95
N VAL A 12 3.94 -5.38 -2.56
CA VAL A 12 4.49 -5.24 -1.22
C VAL A 12 3.80 -4.08 -0.51
N LEU A 13 3.15 -4.37 0.61
CA LEU A 13 2.58 -3.37 1.51
C LEU A 13 3.62 -3.05 2.59
N LEU A 14 3.81 -1.75 2.84
CA LEU A 14 4.72 -1.24 3.84
C LEU A 14 4.00 -0.19 4.68
N TRP A 15 4.24 -0.21 5.99
CA TRP A 15 3.69 0.77 6.92
C TRP A 15 4.82 1.64 7.45
N LEU A 16 4.78 2.94 7.13
CA LEU A 16 5.78 3.91 7.57
C LEU A 16 5.15 5.00 8.42
N GLU A 17 5.90 5.56 9.37
CA GLU A 17 5.44 6.72 10.14
C GLU A 17 5.15 7.92 9.22
N GLU A 18 4.22 8.78 9.64
CA GLU A 18 3.91 10.00 8.90
C GLU A 18 5.15 10.88 8.71
N GLY A 19 5.38 11.35 7.47
CA GLY A 19 6.56 12.13 7.10
C GLY A 19 7.75 11.31 6.59
N LEU A 20 7.68 9.97 6.65
CA LEU A 20 8.67 9.08 6.02
C LEU A 20 8.21 8.66 4.62
N GLU A 21 9.14 8.67 3.67
CA GLU A 21 8.96 8.15 2.32
C GLU A 21 9.78 6.86 2.14
N PRO A 22 9.22 5.82 1.53
CA PRO A 22 9.94 4.56 1.34
C PRO A 22 10.86 4.62 0.12
N ASP A 23 12.10 4.21 0.31
CA ASP A 23 12.99 3.90 -0.81
C ASP A 23 12.67 2.52 -1.42
N ALA A 24 13.04 2.32 -2.69
CA ALA A 24 12.85 1.04 -3.39
C ALA A 24 13.52 -0.13 -2.66
N GLU A 25 14.59 0.15 -1.91
CA GLU A 25 15.33 -0.81 -1.06
C GLU A 25 14.57 -1.20 0.21
N MET A 26 13.69 -0.33 0.74
CA MET A 26 12.86 -0.61 1.93
C MET A 26 11.77 -1.66 1.66
N PHE A 27 11.40 -1.85 0.40
CA PHE A 27 10.52 -2.93 -0.03
C PHE A 27 11.28 -4.26 -0.24
N GLY A 28 12.60 -4.28 -0.05
CA GLY A 28 13.42 -5.48 -0.10
C GLY A 28 13.51 -6.20 1.24
N SER A 29 13.97 -7.45 1.21
CA SER A 29 14.15 -8.35 2.37
C SER A 29 15.11 -7.84 3.46
N GLY A 30 15.69 -6.65 3.26
CA GLY A 30 16.68 -6.01 4.14
C GLY A 30 16.13 -4.98 5.11
N ALA A 31 14.82 -4.69 5.12
CA ALA A 31 14.21 -3.74 6.05
C ALA A 31 14.21 -4.30 7.49
N LYS A 32 15.34 -4.19 8.18
CA LYS A 32 15.59 -4.76 9.50
C LYS A 32 14.97 -3.99 10.67
N ASP A 33 14.42 -2.80 10.45
CA ASP A 33 14.00 -1.89 11.53
C ASP A 33 12.53 -1.45 11.48
N LEU A 34 11.73 -2.03 10.59
CA LEU A 34 10.29 -1.75 10.57
C LEU A 34 9.58 -2.75 11.47
N THR A 35 8.98 -2.27 12.56
CA THR A 35 8.18 -3.09 13.49
C THR A 35 7.07 -3.86 12.77
N HIS A 36 6.61 -3.33 11.64
CA HIS A 36 5.83 -4.03 10.62
C HIS A 36 6.61 -3.98 9.31
N GLY A 37 7.44 -5.00 9.07
CA GLY A 37 8.23 -5.13 7.85
C GLY A 37 7.36 -5.24 6.58
N PRO A 38 7.98 -5.25 5.40
CA PRO A 38 7.28 -5.38 4.13
C PRO A 38 6.42 -6.66 4.09
N GLU A 39 5.12 -6.49 3.88
CA GLU A 39 4.15 -7.57 3.73
C GLU A 39 3.95 -7.88 2.24
N ILE A 40 4.22 -9.10 1.83
CA ILE A 40 4.01 -9.53 0.44
C ILE A 40 2.57 -10.01 0.28
N TRP A 41 1.85 -9.39 -0.63
CA TRP A 41 0.48 -9.73 -0.98
C TRP A 41 0.42 -10.26 -2.42
N PRO A 42 -0.45 -11.24 -2.70
CA PRO A 42 -0.54 -11.82 -4.04
C PRO A 42 -1.11 -10.84 -5.08
N ARG A 43 -1.90 -9.84 -4.65
CA ARG A 43 -2.60 -8.90 -5.53
C ARG A 43 -2.74 -7.51 -4.89
N PHE A 44 -2.74 -6.47 -5.75
CA PHE A 44 -2.92 -5.08 -5.33
C PHE A 44 -4.23 -4.85 -4.59
N ASP A 45 -5.35 -5.36 -5.10
CA ASP A 45 -6.68 -5.09 -4.54
C ASP A 45 -6.83 -5.58 -3.10
N GLN A 46 -6.17 -6.70 -2.75
CA GLN A 46 -6.17 -7.25 -1.40
C GLN A 46 -5.33 -6.40 -0.44
N ALA A 47 -4.10 -6.06 -0.85
CA ALA A 47 -3.22 -5.16 -0.09
C ALA A 47 -3.87 -3.79 0.12
N PHE A 48 -4.49 -3.25 -0.93
CA PHE A 48 -5.20 -1.97 -0.89
C PHE A 48 -6.37 -1.98 0.08
N ARG A 49 -7.23 -3.01 0.02
CA ARG A 49 -8.34 -3.16 0.96
C ARG A 49 -7.83 -3.30 2.40
N ASN A 50 -6.77 -4.07 2.62
CA ASN A 50 -6.17 -4.17 3.95
C ASN A 50 -5.68 -2.80 4.43
N ALA A 51 -4.84 -2.13 3.64
CA ALA A 51 -4.29 -0.81 3.93
C ALA A 51 -5.35 0.24 4.30
N MET A 52 -6.52 0.19 3.66
CA MET A 52 -7.60 1.15 3.90
C MET A 52 -8.54 0.77 5.05
N ASN A 53 -8.68 -0.52 5.37
CA ASN A 53 -9.55 -1.00 6.45
C ASN A 53 -8.80 -1.25 7.78
N THR A 54 -7.48 -1.37 7.75
CA THR A 54 -6.67 -1.53 8.97
C THR A 54 -6.74 -0.25 9.80
N PRO A 55 -7.14 -0.32 11.08
CA PRO A 55 -7.23 0.84 11.97
C PRO A 55 -5.88 1.53 12.09
N ARG A 56 -5.86 2.86 11.96
CA ARG A 56 -4.64 3.69 12.10
C ARG A 56 -4.29 3.91 13.58
N THR A 57 -4.06 2.83 14.31
CA THR A 57 -3.74 2.90 15.75
C THR A 57 -2.36 3.48 16.04
N ASP A 58 -1.45 3.42 15.06
CA ASP A 58 -0.02 3.67 15.28
C ASP A 58 0.54 4.83 14.43
N GLU A 59 -0.29 5.76 13.96
CA GLU A 59 0.10 6.94 13.12
C GLU A 59 0.84 6.60 11.80
N ARG A 60 0.95 5.32 11.46
CA ARG A 60 1.60 4.85 10.23
C ARG A 60 0.69 4.98 9.02
N LEU A 61 1.31 5.31 7.89
CA LEU A 61 0.70 5.43 6.60
C LEU A 61 1.10 4.25 5.70
N PRO A 62 0.14 3.70 4.94
CA PRO A 62 0.40 2.58 4.05
C PRO A 62 1.05 3.06 2.75
N TRP A 63 1.99 2.25 2.26
CA TRP A 63 2.64 2.39 0.96
C TRP A 63 2.61 1.04 0.26
N ILE A 64 2.25 1.02 -1.03
CA ILE A 64 2.15 -0.22 -1.80
C ILE A 64 3.07 -0.15 -3.02
N LYS A 65 4.00 -1.09 -3.13
CA LYS A 65 4.84 -1.28 -4.31
C LYS A 65 4.26 -2.35 -5.23
N VAL A 66 4.11 -2.00 -6.51
CA VAL A 66 3.57 -2.85 -7.57
C VAL A 66 4.57 -2.82 -8.74
N GLY A 67 5.34 -3.89 -8.91
CA GLY A 67 6.49 -3.88 -9.83
C GLY A 67 7.47 -2.76 -9.47
N ASP A 68 7.71 -1.82 -10.39
CA ASP A 68 8.58 -0.66 -10.18
C ASP A 68 7.84 0.60 -9.67
N ARG A 69 6.50 0.53 -9.54
CA ARG A 69 5.68 1.67 -9.08
C ARG A 69 5.47 1.60 -7.58
N ILE A 70 5.73 2.70 -6.89
CA ILE A 70 5.38 2.88 -5.48
C ILE A 70 4.17 3.80 -5.40
N ILE A 71 3.13 3.35 -4.72
CA ILE A 71 1.87 4.06 -4.54
C ILE A 71 1.80 4.51 -3.08
N GLY A 72 1.84 5.82 -2.87
CA GLY A 72 1.86 6.41 -1.54
C GLY A 72 0.46 6.64 -0.94
N PRO A 73 0.39 6.97 0.36
CA PRO A 73 -0.86 7.09 1.11
C PRO A 73 -1.81 8.16 0.60
N VAL A 74 -1.29 9.22 -0.05
CA VAL A 74 -2.11 10.25 -0.70
C VAL A 74 -2.77 9.68 -1.96
N GLU A 75 -2.04 8.88 -2.74
CA GLU A 75 -2.53 8.28 -3.96
C GLU A 75 -3.52 7.14 -3.65
N LEU A 76 -3.21 6.29 -2.66
CA LEU A 76 -4.14 5.28 -2.15
C LEU A 76 -5.45 5.91 -1.69
N ARG A 77 -5.41 7.05 -0.99
CA ARG A 77 -6.63 7.79 -0.59
C ARG A 77 -7.41 8.34 -1.77
N LYS A 78 -6.74 8.80 -2.84
CA LYS A 78 -7.43 9.25 -4.07
C LYS A 78 -8.07 8.10 -4.82
N MET A 79 -7.45 6.92 -4.79
CA MET A 79 -8.00 5.68 -5.35
C MET A 79 -9.14 5.12 -4.51
N TYR A 80 -9.10 5.35 -3.19
CA TYR A 80 -10.17 5.00 -2.27
C TYR A 80 -11.29 6.02 -2.37
N VAL A 81 -12.04 5.95 -3.48
CA VAL A 81 -13.33 6.62 -3.57
C VAL A 81 -14.26 5.83 -2.66
N PRO A 82 -14.73 6.38 -1.53
CA PRO A 82 -15.85 5.74 -0.84
C PRO A 82 -17.00 5.73 -1.85
N ASN A 83 -17.50 4.55 -2.20
CA ASN A 83 -18.75 4.42 -2.93
C ASN A 83 -19.81 5.18 -2.13
N THR A 84 -20.03 6.44 -2.49
CA THR A 84 -21.13 7.28 -1.98
C THR A 84 -22.32 7.12 -2.92
N ASN A 85 -22.56 5.88 -3.33
CA ASN A 85 -23.69 5.45 -4.15
C ASN A 85 -24.35 4.20 -3.54
N GLU A 86 -24.49 4.17 -2.22
CA GLU A 86 -25.67 3.53 -1.63
C GLU A 86 -26.76 4.62 -1.59
N GLU A 87 -27.41 4.82 -2.74
CA GLU A 87 -28.66 5.57 -2.82
C GLU A 87 -29.73 4.87 -1.95
N TYR A 88 -30.54 5.72 -1.33
CA TYR A 88 -31.65 5.47 -0.40
C TYR A 88 -32.65 4.39 -0.81
#